data_AF-A0A7D5MRM5-F1
#
_entry.id   AF-A0A7D5MRM5-F1
#
_cell.length_a   1.000
_cell.length_b   1.000
_cell.length_c   1.000
_cell.angle_alpha   90.00
_cell.angle_beta   90.00
_cell.angle_gamma   90.00
#
_symmetry.space_group_name_H-M   'P 1'
#
loop_
_entity.id
_entity.type
_entity.pdbx_description
1 polymer ?
#
loop_
_entity_poly.entity_id
_entity_poly.type
_entity_poly.pdbx_seq_one_letter_code
_entity_poly.pdbx_strand_id
1 'polypeptide(L)'
;MQPFATLLDFRYDMDTFRKEMIKEDVEYWMNHDFPKLLQDRQHHFVIYRNIHNQLNCEEISSSAYKLLNFFCRGSTIHEACEWLEGQDELLYNEASKNLHIWFQEWIFRQWLYLDE
;
A
#
# COMPACT_ATOMS: atom_id res chain seq x y z
N MET A 1 12.72 -5.76 1.79
CA MET A 1 11.93 -4.56 2.17
C MET A 1 12.54 -3.95 3.43
N GLN A 2 12.55 -2.63 3.56
CA GLN A 2 13.02 -1.96 4.77
C GLN A 2 12.10 -2.23 5.98
N PRO A 3 12.63 -2.40 7.21
CA PRO A 3 11.82 -2.72 8.39
C PRO A 3 10.76 -1.64 8.74
N PHE A 4 10.95 -0.42 8.24
CA PHE A 4 10.05 0.70 8.48
C PHE A 4 8.96 0.85 7.42
N ALA A 5 8.94 0.00 6.38
CA ALA A 5 7.86 -0.10 5.41
C ALA A 5 7.00 -1.33 5.74
N THR A 6 5.69 -1.18 5.79
CA THR A 6 4.75 -2.26 6.12
C THR A 6 3.55 -2.19 5.21
N LEU A 7 3.15 -3.34 4.69
CA LEU A 7 1.96 -3.49 3.87
C LEU A 7 0.76 -3.83 4.76
N LEU A 8 -0.37 -3.18 4.49
CA LEU A 8 -1.64 -3.43 5.16
C LEU A 8 -2.75 -3.68 4.14
N ASP A 9 -3.70 -4.52 4.50
CA ASP A 9 -4.88 -4.80 3.71
C ASP A 9 -6.13 -4.70 4.58
N PHE A 10 -7.13 -3.95 4.09
CA PHE A 10 -8.39 -3.75 4.80
C PHE A 10 -9.57 -4.02 3.86
N ARG A 11 -10.66 -4.55 4.40
CA ARG A 11 -11.93 -4.67 3.68
C ARG A 11 -12.77 -3.38 3.72
N TYR A 12 -12.27 -2.37 4.43
CA TYR A 12 -12.99 -1.17 4.77
C TYR A 12 -12.23 0.07 4.29
N ASP A 13 -12.98 1.10 3.89
CA ASP A 13 -12.41 2.41 3.55
C ASP A 13 -12.01 3.15 4.84
N MET A 14 -10.80 2.86 5.28
CA MET A 14 -10.20 3.48 6.48
C MET A 14 -9.83 4.95 6.26
N ASP A 15 -9.55 5.36 5.03
CA ASP A 15 -9.10 6.73 4.72
C ASP A 15 -10.27 7.72 4.81
N THR A 16 -11.39 7.41 4.15
CA THR A 16 -12.61 8.22 4.26
C THR A 16 -13.13 8.23 5.69
N PHE A 17 -13.17 7.07 6.35
CA PHE A 17 -13.60 7.00 7.75
C PHE A 17 -12.75 7.91 8.64
N ARG A 18 -11.42 7.86 8.53
CA ARG A 18 -10.52 8.74 9.29
C ARG A 18 -10.78 10.21 8.99
N LYS A 19 -10.91 10.58 7.72
CA LYS A 19 -11.16 11.97 7.30
C LYS A 19 -12.45 12.53 7.87
N GLU A 20 -13.51 11.73 7.95
CA GLU A 20 -14.77 12.15 8.59
C GLU A 20 -14.63 12.21 10.11
N MET A 21 -13.99 11.21 10.74
CA MET A 21 -13.81 11.16 12.20
C MET A 21 -13.10 12.38 12.78
N ILE A 22 -12.10 12.93 12.08
CA ILE A 22 -11.28 14.05 12.57
C ILE A 22 -11.91 15.43 12.33
N LYS A 23 -13.05 15.51 11.63
CA LYS A 23 -13.74 16.79 11.39
C LYS A 23 -14.42 17.33 12.64
N GLU A 24 -14.86 16.43 13.50
CA GLU A 24 -15.59 16.77 14.72
C GLU A 24 -14.77 16.37 15.95
N ASP A 25 -15.03 17.04 17.07
CA ASP A 25 -14.37 16.78 18.35
C ASP A 25 -14.98 15.57 19.09
N VAL A 26 -14.38 15.22 20.22
CA VAL A 26 -14.82 14.06 21.01
C VAL A 26 -16.23 14.29 21.55
N GLU A 27 -16.55 15.52 21.94
CA GLU A 27 -17.84 15.93 22.50
C GLU A 27 -18.99 15.71 21.51
N TYR A 28 -18.78 16.01 20.22
CA TYR A 28 -19.76 15.75 19.17
C TYR A 28 -20.15 14.26 19.14
N TRP A 29 -19.17 13.37 19.12
CA TRP A 29 -19.38 11.93 19.01
C TRP A 29 -19.97 11.27 20.27
N MET A 30 -20.06 11.99 21.40
CA MET A 30 -20.77 11.48 22.58
C MET A 30 -22.28 11.35 22.33
N ASN A 31 -22.83 12.13 21.41
CA ASN A 31 -24.28 12.20 21.14
C ASN A 31 -24.64 11.91 19.67
N HIS A 32 -23.66 11.57 18.84
CA HIS A 32 -23.85 11.28 17.41
C HIS A 32 -23.19 9.95 17.05
N ASP A 33 -23.78 9.24 16.09
CA ASP A 33 -23.20 8.00 15.57
C ASP A 33 -21.89 8.29 14.85
N PHE A 34 -20.89 7.42 15.01
CA PHE A 34 -19.66 7.49 14.24
C PHE A 34 -19.93 7.41 12.71
N PRO A 35 -19.02 7.96 11.88
CA PRO A 35 -19.09 7.79 10.44
C PRO A 35 -19.19 6.30 10.07
N LYS A 36 -19.90 6.00 8.99
CA LYS A 36 -20.04 4.61 8.55
C LYS A 36 -18.71 4.10 8.00
N LEU A 37 -18.31 2.93 8.48
CA LEU A 37 -17.16 2.21 7.94
C LEU A 37 -17.62 1.39 6.72
N LEU A 38 -17.42 1.94 5.52
CA LEU A 38 -17.89 1.34 4.28
C LEU A 38 -17.04 0.12 3.92
N GLN A 39 -17.72 -0.97 3.53
CA GLN A 39 -17.10 -2.21 3.07
C GLN A 39 -17.37 -2.40 1.57
N ASP A 40 -16.80 -1.53 0.74
CA ASP A 40 -17.04 -1.47 -0.70
C ASP A 40 -16.06 -2.34 -1.50
N ARG A 41 -14.78 -2.37 -1.09
CA ARG A 41 -13.73 -3.17 -1.73
C ARG A 41 -12.58 -3.51 -0.79
N GLN A 42 -11.66 -4.34 -1.28
CA GLN A 42 -10.37 -4.52 -0.63
C GLN A 42 -9.48 -3.31 -0.92
N HIS A 43 -8.98 -2.67 0.15
CA HIS A 43 -8.02 -1.59 0.09
C HIS A 43 -6.64 -2.09 0.50
N HIS A 44 -5.62 -1.57 -0.18
CA HIS A 44 -4.22 -1.95 0.02
C HIS A 44 -3.41 -0.70 0.33
N PHE A 45 -2.65 -0.75 1.42
CA PHE A 45 -1.86 0.40 1.87
C PHE A 45 -0.42 0.01 2.11
N VAL A 46 0.45 1.01 1.99
CA VAL A 46 1.82 0.98 2.50
C VAL A 46 1.98 2.06 3.55
N ILE A 47 2.45 1.65 4.73
CA ILE A 47 2.87 2.54 5.80
C ILE A 47 4.39 2.59 5.80
N TYR A 48 4.96 3.78 5.76
CA TYR A 48 6.40 3.96 5.76
C TYR A 48 6.83 5.25 6.43
N ARG A 49 8.11 5.32 6.83
CA ARG A 49 8.75 6.57 7.24
C ARG A 49 9.48 7.17 6.05
N ASN A 50 9.26 8.46 5.79
CA ASN A 50 10.01 9.18 4.77
C ASN A 50 11.40 9.62 5.29
N ILE A 51 12.20 10.26 4.43
CA ILE A 51 13.53 10.79 4.78
C ILE A 51 13.52 11.86 5.89
N HIS A 52 12.36 12.45 6.17
CA HIS A 52 12.15 13.40 7.26
C HIS A 52 11.63 12.74 8.54
N ASN A 53 11.64 11.40 8.61
CA ASN A 53 11.14 10.59 9.72
C ASN A 53 9.63 10.78 10.01
N GLN A 54 8.87 11.24 9.02
CA GLN A 54 7.42 11.38 9.12
C GLN A 54 6.75 10.07 8.68
N LEU A 55 5.75 9.65 9.46
CA LEU A 55 4.94 8.49 9.12
C LEU A 55 3.97 8.85 8.00
N ASN A 56 4.03 8.11 6.90
CA ASN A 56 3.15 8.24 5.74
C ASN A 56 2.35 6.95 5.58
N CYS A 57 1.13 7.10 5.08
CA CYS A 57 0.21 6.02 4.75
C CYS A 57 -0.36 6.33 3.37
N GLU A 58 -0.19 5.42 2.43
CA GLU A 58 -0.55 5.64 1.03
C GLU A 58 -1.31 4.40 0.51
N GLU A 59 -2.44 4.64 -0.16
CA GLU A 59 -3.18 3.57 -0.83
C GLU A 59 -2.45 3.23 -2.14
N ILE A 60 -2.25 1.94 -2.39
CA ILE A 60 -1.60 1.42 -3.59
C ILE A 60 -2.54 0.48 -4.34
N SER A 61 -2.30 0.27 -5.63
CA SER A 61 -3.10 -0.67 -6.41
C SER A 61 -2.93 -2.11 -5.92
N SER A 62 -3.90 -2.97 -6.22
CA SER A 62 -3.82 -4.40 -5.86
C SER A 62 -2.60 -5.08 -6.49
N SER A 63 -2.26 -4.72 -7.74
CA SER A 63 -1.09 -5.26 -8.44
C SER A 63 0.22 -4.80 -7.79
N ALA A 64 0.33 -3.52 -7.47
CA ALA A 64 1.47 -2.96 -6.74
C ALA A 64 1.64 -3.65 -5.37
N TYR A 65 0.54 -3.82 -4.63
CA TYR A 65 0.55 -4.51 -3.34
C TYR A 65 1.03 -5.96 -3.45
N LYS A 66 0.47 -6.73 -4.40
CA LYS A 66 0.84 -8.14 -4.58
C LYS A 66 2.32 -8.28 -4.93
N LEU A 67 2.83 -7.45 -5.83
CA LEU A 67 4.24 -7.45 -6.22
C LEU A 67 5.14 -7.01 -5.06
N LEU A 68 4.79 -5.94 -4.35
CA LEU A 68 5.57 -5.46 -3.21
C LEU A 68 5.58 -6.49 -2.07
N ASN A 69 4.46 -7.18 -1.83
CA ASN A 69 4.34 -8.28 -0.88
C ASN A 69 5.19 -9.49 -1.28
N PHE A 70 5.41 -9.70 -2.58
CA PHE A 70 6.34 -10.71 -3.06
C PHE A 70 7.77 -10.38 -2.62
N PHE A 71 8.20 -9.13 -2.79
CA PHE A 71 9.51 -8.66 -2.30
C PHE A 71 9.63 -8.65 -0.77
N CYS A 72 8.53 -8.49 -0.01
CA CYS A 72 8.55 -8.64 1.46
C CYS A 72 9.05 -10.01 1.91
N ARG A 73 8.87 -11.04 1.08
CA ARG A 73 9.24 -12.43 1.40
C ARG A 73 10.72 -12.74 1.11
N GLY A 74 11.48 -11.74 0.65
CA GLY A 74 12.89 -11.91 0.28
C GLY A 74 13.09 -12.37 -1.15
N SER A 75 12.05 -12.32 -1.99
CA SER A 75 12.16 -12.72 -3.39
C SER A 75 13.03 -11.76 -4.20
N THR A 76 13.76 -12.29 -5.17
CA THR A 76 14.60 -11.53 -6.11
C THR A 76 13.76 -10.93 -7.23
N ILE A 77 14.34 -9.99 -7.99
CA ILE A 77 13.70 -9.43 -9.19
C ILE A 77 13.41 -10.53 -10.21
N HIS A 78 14.32 -11.49 -10.37
CA HIS A 78 14.15 -12.58 -11.32
C HIS A 78 12.95 -13.47 -10.96
N GLU A 79 12.87 -13.88 -9.69
CA GLU A 79 11.72 -14.64 -9.18
C GLU A 79 10.40 -13.85 -9.30
N ALA A 80 10.46 -12.52 -9.11
CA ALA A 80 9.28 -11.67 -9.24
C ALA A 80 8.80 -11.59 -10.70
N CYS A 81 9.71 -11.52 -11.67
CA CYS A 81 9.37 -11.54 -13.09
C CYS A 81 8.75 -12.90 -13.49
N GLU A 82 9.37 -14.02 -13.10
CA GLU A 82 8.79 -15.35 -13.36
C GLU A 82 7.41 -15.50 -12.72
N TRP A 83 7.24 -15.01 -11.49
CA TRP A 83 5.93 -15.02 -10.81
C TRP A 83 4.89 -14.18 -11.56
N LEU A 84 5.27 -12.99 -12.06
CA LEU A 84 4.40 -12.08 -12.83
C LEU A 84 3.88 -12.73 -14.12
N GLU A 85 4.73 -13.46 -14.84
CA GLU A 85 4.35 -14.17 -16.08
C GLU A 85 3.26 -15.23 -15.86
N GLY A 86 3.16 -15.77 -14.64
CA GLY A 86 2.13 -16.73 -14.25
C GLY A 86 0.84 -16.12 -13.66
N GLN A 87 0.73 -14.78 -13.58
CA GLN A 87 -0.45 -14.12 -12.99
C GLN A 87 -1.58 -13.86 -14.00
N ASP A 88 -2.72 -13.41 -13.48
CA ASP A 88 -3.84 -12.97 -14.30
C ASP A 88 -3.47 -11.80 -15.24
N GLU A 89 -4.22 -11.69 -16.34
CA GLU A 89 -3.96 -10.71 -17.40
C GLU A 89 -4.05 -9.27 -16.90
N LEU A 90 -4.89 -8.97 -15.91
CA LEU A 90 -5.03 -7.63 -15.35
C LEU A 90 -3.76 -7.21 -14.61
N LEU A 91 -3.25 -8.07 -13.72
CA LEU A 91 -2.04 -7.85 -12.97
C LEU A 91 -0.83 -7.72 -13.91
N TYR A 92 -0.70 -8.65 -14.86
CA TYR A 92 0.39 -8.62 -15.83
C TYR A 92 0.38 -7.34 -16.69
N ASN A 93 -0.79 -6.92 -17.17
CA ASN A 93 -0.93 -5.71 -17.99
C ASN A 93 -0.67 -4.42 -17.18
N GLU A 94 -1.07 -4.36 -15.92
CA GLU A 94 -0.77 -3.21 -15.06
C GLU A 94 0.72 -3.17 -14.71
N ALA A 95 1.29 -4.31 -14.33
CA ALA A 95 2.70 -4.43 -14.00
C ALA A 95 3.57 -4.06 -15.21
N SER A 96 3.34 -4.64 -16.39
CA SER A 96 4.14 -4.32 -17.59
C SER A 96 4.17 -2.82 -17.95
N LYS A 97 3.09 -2.08 -17.65
CA LYS A 97 3.02 -0.63 -17.86
C LYS A 97 3.72 0.18 -16.76
N ASN A 98 3.62 -0.25 -15.51
CA ASN A 98 4.01 0.55 -14.35
C ASN A 98 5.27 0.07 -13.62
N LEU A 99 5.81 -1.11 -13.97
CA LEU A 99 6.89 -1.77 -13.23
C LEU A 99 8.09 -0.84 -13.01
N HIS A 100 8.52 -0.16 -14.06
CA HIS A 100 9.65 0.77 -14.01
C HIS A 100 9.36 1.98 -13.11
N ILE A 101 8.14 2.51 -13.13
CA ILE A 101 7.70 3.63 -12.28
C ILE A 101 7.69 3.19 -10.82
N TRP A 102 7.09 2.03 -10.54
CA TRP A 102 7.03 1.45 -9.21
C TRP A 102 8.41 1.24 -8.63
N PHE A 103 9.34 0.62 -9.35
CA PHE A 103 10.70 0.45 -8.83
C PHE A 103 11.41 1.77 -8.56
N GLN A 104 11.31 2.75 -9.47
CA GLN A 104 11.89 4.08 -9.25
C GLN A 104 11.34 4.71 -7.98
N GLU A 105 10.02 4.67 -7.80
CA GLU A 105 9.34 5.21 -6.64
C GLU A 105 9.70 4.47 -5.35
N TRP A 106 9.66 3.14 -5.35
CA TRP A 106 9.92 2.32 -4.17
C TRP A 106 11.37 2.42 -3.72
N ILE A 107 12.32 2.58 -4.65
CA ILE A 107 13.72 2.83 -4.32
C ILE A 107 13.89 4.26 -3.79
N PHE A 108 13.31 5.25 -4.47
CA PHE A 108 13.40 6.65 -4.04
C PHE A 108 12.81 6.87 -2.62
N ARG A 109 11.67 6.23 -2.34
CA ARG A 109 11.02 6.26 -1.02
C ARG A 109 11.64 5.28 -0.01
N GLN A 110 12.68 4.54 -0.41
CA GLN A 110 13.39 3.57 0.41
C GLN A 110 12.48 2.46 0.97
N TRP A 111 11.47 2.04 0.23
CA TRP A 111 10.67 0.85 0.58
C TRP A 111 11.46 -0.42 0.23
N LEU A 112 12.15 -0.38 -0.90
CA LEU A 112 13.08 -1.39 -1.36
C LEU A 112 14.48 -0.77 -1.43
N TYR A 113 15.47 -1.63 -1.23
CA TYR A 113 16.86 -1.33 -1.51
C TYR A 113 17.39 -2.44 -2.44
N LEU A 114 18.39 -2.12 -3.25
CA LEU A 114 19.15 -3.11 -4.00
C LEU A 114 20.40 -3.41 -3.16
N ASP A 115 20.51 -4.61 -2.59
CA ASP A 115 21.81 -5.06 -2.06
C ASP A 115 22.74 -5.28 -3.26
N GLU A 116 23.99 -4.85 -3.15
CA GLU A 116 25.06 -5.17 -4.11
C GLU A 116 25.49 -6.64 -4.03
#